data_AF-A0A0E3B3T6-F1
#
_entry.id   AF-A0A0E3B3T6-F1
#
_cell.length_a   1.000
_cell.length_b   1.000
_cell.length_c   1.000
_cell.angle_alpha   90.00
_cell.angle_beta   90.00
_cell.angle_gamma   90.00
#
_symmetry.space_group_name_H-M   'P 1'
#
loop_
_entity.id
_entity.type
_entity.pdbx_description
1 polymer ?
#
loop_
_entity_poly.entity_id
_entity_poly.type
_entity_poly.pdbx_seq_one_letter_code
_entity_poly.pdbx_strand_id
1 'polypeptide(L)'
;MLDQKRTDFSEIYGILSHLSALRYLNGSGFISQDGNSYFPMEWELTLLADGNHDLRLHVDGILNIEYSPNGFFRELKLSGTTSDSNFHIASDSIVIHEIQSRVYLASSRSDLIIKKSIFSIKSIRAHLLNFDPLLIPGDVEFNGKSFHFRRQENYIETLSAMKARQLHQGCLYILESSVGDSSYDAYLDDIESLSWILSLTQLQSIAPILIEGVDSEGVTCLYIISSFDGFRYHKCDLLRQKKNSISEFIRAVEAKIKNFPREPFRKSIHWITKAAQNDLVEVKWSNLILAFEYFLSFYLEVSCGLTSEEVRKIKSIEQKLKKANGWLRFIPEIYLNEKLRKEIRNPLFHSGEIFSIPFEELVDLYYEFLDLLVRIVFRSLGYTGKYSSPFRQFGTFDV
;
A
#
# COMPACT_ATOMS: atom_id res chain seq x y z
N MET A 1 41.42 10.40 5.35
CA MET A 1 40.24 10.73 6.17
C MET A 1 39.70 12.05 5.66
N LEU A 2 38.76 11.99 4.71
CA LEU A 2 38.00 13.16 4.31
C LEU A 2 36.91 13.36 5.35
N ASP A 3 36.94 14.49 6.03
CA ASP A 3 35.89 14.96 6.94
C ASP A 3 34.71 15.43 6.06
N GLN A 4 34.06 14.48 5.38
CA GLN A 4 32.80 14.74 4.70
C GLN A 4 31.76 15.00 5.79
N LYS A 5 31.36 16.27 5.92
CA LYS A 5 30.34 16.73 6.86
C LYS A 5 29.11 15.82 6.67
N ARG A 6 28.82 14.99 7.68
CA ARG A 6 27.63 14.13 7.70
C ARG A 6 26.39 14.95 7.40
N THR A 7 25.45 14.36 6.68
CA THR A 7 24.25 15.07 6.27
C THR A 7 23.39 15.34 7.51
N ASP A 8 23.13 16.61 7.82
CA ASP A 8 22.12 16.95 8.82
C ASP A 8 20.72 16.84 8.21
N PHE A 9 20.06 15.71 8.46
CA PHE A 9 18.69 15.48 8.01
C PHE A 9 17.69 16.49 8.55
N SER A 10 17.99 17.15 9.68
CA SER A 10 17.15 18.22 10.20
C SER A 10 17.29 19.51 9.40
N GLU A 11 18.46 19.78 8.77
CA GLU A 11 18.62 20.91 7.84
C GLU A 11 17.85 20.68 6.53
N ILE A 12 17.72 19.43 6.08
CA ILE A 12 17.03 19.09 4.83
C ILE A 12 15.52 19.03 4.99
N TYR A 13 15.05 18.31 6.01
CA TYR A 13 13.63 18.02 6.20
C TYR A 13 12.97 18.96 7.22
N GLY A 14 13.75 19.80 7.91
CA GLY A 14 13.24 20.74 8.90
C GLY A 14 12.40 20.04 9.96
N ILE A 15 11.22 20.58 10.24
CA ILE A 15 10.27 19.99 11.20
C ILE A 15 9.86 18.54 10.86
N LEU A 16 9.89 18.15 9.58
CA LEU A 16 9.47 16.81 9.17
C LEU A 16 10.45 15.71 9.61
N SER A 17 11.72 16.04 9.89
CA SER A 17 12.69 15.06 10.39
C SER A 17 12.31 14.48 11.75
N HIS A 18 11.56 15.23 12.56
CA HIS A 18 11.06 14.76 13.86
C HIS A 18 9.89 13.79 13.72
N LEU A 19 9.25 13.75 12.56
CA LEU A 19 8.12 12.88 12.26
C LEU A 19 8.55 11.54 11.64
N SER A 20 9.83 11.36 11.35
CA SER A 20 10.37 10.14 10.72
C SER A 20 9.95 8.86 11.45
N ALA A 21 9.43 7.91 10.68
CA ALA A 21 9.06 6.58 11.17
C ALA A 21 10.30 5.77 11.59
N LEU A 22 11.43 5.94 10.89
CA LEU A 22 12.75 5.47 11.31
C LEU A 22 13.69 6.65 11.46
N ARG A 23 14.20 6.82 12.68
CA ARG A 23 15.21 7.83 12.98
C ARG A 23 16.52 7.54 12.23
N TYR A 24 17.34 8.57 12.10
CA TYR A 24 18.62 8.51 11.41
C TYR A 24 19.49 7.33 11.87
N LEU A 25 19.93 6.54 10.89
CA LEU A 25 20.94 5.51 11.01
C LEU A 25 22.09 5.81 10.05
N ASN A 26 23.29 5.39 10.40
CA ASN A 26 24.44 5.44 9.51
C ASN A 26 25.38 4.28 9.76
N GLY A 27 26.31 4.09 8.84
CA GLY A 27 27.37 3.13 8.99
C GLY A 27 28.22 3.02 7.74
N SER A 28 28.97 1.93 7.68
CA SER A 28 29.87 1.63 6.57
C SER A 28 29.51 0.29 5.94
N GLY A 29 29.94 0.08 4.71
CA GLY A 29 29.67 -1.17 4.01
C GLY A 29 30.22 -1.15 2.60
N PHE A 30 29.55 -1.90 1.74
CA PHE A 30 29.87 -1.97 0.33
C PHE A 30 28.60 -2.08 -0.50
N ILE A 31 28.69 -1.59 -1.73
CA ILE A 31 27.75 -1.93 -2.79
C ILE A 31 28.42 -2.84 -3.80
N SER A 32 27.64 -3.74 -4.40
CA SER A 32 28.14 -4.61 -5.45
C SER A 32 27.23 -4.67 -6.66
N GLN A 33 27.87 -4.82 -7.82
CA GLN A 33 27.21 -5.09 -9.10
C GLN A 33 27.59 -6.52 -9.49
N ASP A 34 26.58 -7.39 -9.63
CA ASP A 34 26.73 -8.82 -9.97
C ASP A 34 27.62 -9.67 -9.03
N GLY A 35 27.91 -9.19 -7.82
CA GLY A 35 28.72 -9.90 -6.83
C GLY A 35 30.22 -9.99 -7.13
N ASN A 36 30.70 -9.37 -8.21
CA ASN A 36 32.11 -9.39 -8.62
C ASN A 36 32.84 -8.09 -8.33
N SER A 37 32.12 -6.96 -8.36
CA SER A 37 32.67 -5.63 -8.04
C SER A 37 32.18 -5.19 -6.66
N TYR A 38 33.08 -4.81 -5.76
CA TYR A 38 32.74 -4.33 -4.42
C TYR A 38 33.29 -2.92 -4.23
N PHE A 39 32.38 -1.97 -4.01
CA PHE A 39 32.75 -0.57 -3.78
C PHE A 39 32.48 -0.24 -2.31
N PRO A 40 33.53 0.03 -1.51
CA PRO A 40 33.35 0.45 -0.12
C PRO A 40 32.67 1.81 -0.06
N MET A 41 31.83 2.01 0.94
CA MET A 41 31.03 3.22 1.09
C MET A 41 30.62 3.45 2.55
N GLU A 42 30.34 4.71 2.87
CA GLU A 42 29.57 5.09 4.05
C GLU A 42 28.12 5.32 3.64
N TRP A 43 27.17 4.97 4.49
CA TRP A 43 25.75 5.15 4.21
C TRP A 43 25.04 5.89 5.34
N GLU A 44 24.00 6.62 4.95
CA GLU A 44 23.10 7.34 5.82
C GLU A 44 21.66 7.01 5.43
N LEU A 45 20.80 6.79 6.42
CA LEU A 45 19.42 6.36 6.20
C LEU A 45 18.46 7.05 7.18
N THR A 46 17.34 7.52 6.67
CA THR A 46 16.14 7.80 7.48
C THR A 46 14.90 7.36 6.72
N LEU A 47 13.83 7.00 7.44
CA LEU A 47 12.50 6.77 6.86
C LEU A 47 11.57 7.88 7.34
N LEU A 48 11.11 8.69 6.41
CA LEU A 48 10.23 9.82 6.69
C LEU A 48 8.81 9.34 7.06
N ALA A 49 8.02 10.26 7.62
CA ALA A 49 6.65 9.98 8.05
C ALA A 49 5.73 9.53 6.90
N ASP A 50 6.04 9.93 5.67
CA ASP A 50 5.30 9.60 4.45
C ASP A 50 5.73 8.25 3.83
N GLY A 51 6.66 7.54 4.46
CA GLY A 51 7.18 6.25 4.01
C GLY A 51 8.22 6.30 2.91
N ASN A 52 8.65 7.49 2.49
CA ASN A 52 9.86 7.61 1.68
C ASN A 52 11.08 7.43 2.58
N HIS A 53 11.96 6.50 2.22
CA HIS A 53 13.29 6.45 2.82
C HIS A 53 14.27 7.28 1.98
N ASP A 54 15.16 7.98 2.68
CA ASP A 54 16.30 8.67 2.10
C ASP A 54 17.55 7.88 2.46
N LEU A 55 18.03 7.07 1.52
CA LEU A 55 19.26 6.31 1.61
C LEU A 55 20.34 6.99 0.77
N ARG A 56 21.36 7.50 1.44
CA ARG A 56 22.50 8.19 0.83
C ARG A 56 23.74 7.33 0.94
N LEU A 57 24.42 7.14 -0.18
CA LEU A 57 25.66 6.37 -0.25
C LEU A 57 26.81 7.32 -0.59
N HIS A 58 27.83 7.36 0.26
CA HIS A 58 29.02 8.16 0.13
C HIS A 58 30.17 7.25 -0.31
N VAL A 59 30.66 7.45 -1.53
CA VAL A 59 31.70 6.61 -2.13
C VAL A 59 32.96 7.42 -2.39
N ASP A 60 34.12 6.86 -2.04
CA ASP A 60 35.43 7.40 -2.37
C ASP A 60 35.76 7.18 -3.86
N GLY A 61 35.06 7.91 -4.75
CA GLY A 61 35.30 7.86 -6.18
C GLY A 61 34.03 7.91 -7.03
N ILE A 62 34.20 7.75 -8.34
CA ILE A 62 33.08 7.60 -9.27
C ILE A 62 32.73 6.10 -9.36
N LEU A 63 31.49 5.76 -9.06
CA LEU A 63 30.95 4.45 -9.36
C LEU A 63 30.84 4.27 -10.88
N ASN A 64 31.66 3.39 -11.45
CA ASN A 64 31.51 2.93 -12.83
C ASN A 64 30.41 1.87 -12.87
N ILE A 65 29.16 2.31 -12.79
CA ILE A 65 27.99 1.43 -12.85
C ILE A 65 27.71 1.12 -14.32
N GLU A 66 27.75 -0.16 -14.68
CA GLU A 66 27.30 -0.58 -16.01
C GLU A 66 25.79 -0.39 -16.16
N TYR A 67 25.37 0.25 -17.25
CA TYR A 67 23.96 0.40 -17.60
C TYR A 67 23.45 -0.87 -18.27
N SER A 68 22.18 -1.21 -18.04
CA SER A 68 21.56 -2.26 -18.83
C SER A 68 21.39 -1.82 -20.29
N PRO A 69 21.38 -2.75 -21.27
CA PRO A 69 21.27 -2.41 -22.69
C PRO A 69 20.03 -1.60 -23.08
N ASN A 70 18.99 -1.62 -22.23
CA ASN A 70 17.74 -0.88 -22.37
C ASN A 70 17.77 0.52 -21.70
N GLY A 71 18.94 0.98 -21.22
CA GLY A 71 19.13 2.33 -20.68
C GLY A 71 18.67 2.53 -19.24
N PHE A 72 18.31 1.45 -18.53
CA PHE A 72 17.98 1.51 -17.11
C PHE A 72 19.24 1.32 -16.25
N PHE A 73 19.22 1.86 -15.03
CA PHE A 73 20.26 1.53 -14.05
C PHE A 73 20.17 0.05 -13.69
N ARG A 74 21.31 -0.63 -13.67
CA ARG A 74 21.39 -2.00 -13.19
C ARG A 74 21.24 -1.99 -11.67
N GLU A 75 20.41 -2.89 -11.15
CA GLU A 75 20.18 -3.02 -9.71
C GLU A 75 21.49 -3.37 -8.98
N LEU A 76 21.77 -2.65 -7.90
CA LEU A 76 22.94 -2.86 -7.05
C LEU A 76 22.56 -3.62 -5.79
N LYS A 77 23.49 -4.36 -5.21
CA LYS A 77 23.32 -4.96 -3.89
C LYS A 77 24.03 -4.12 -2.85
N LEU A 78 23.43 -4.00 -1.68
CA LEU A 78 23.97 -3.28 -0.53
C LEU A 78 24.20 -4.27 0.61
N SER A 79 25.34 -4.15 1.29
CA SER A 79 25.63 -4.83 2.55
C SER A 79 26.52 -3.95 3.43
N GLY A 80 26.27 -3.89 4.73
CA GLY A 80 27.05 -3.08 5.63
C GLY A 80 26.71 -3.28 7.10
N THR A 81 27.32 -2.47 7.95
CA THR A 81 27.09 -2.43 9.39
C THR A 81 26.85 -1.01 9.85
N THR A 82 26.00 -0.82 10.86
CA THR A 82 25.84 0.49 11.51
C THR A 82 27.14 0.94 12.18
N SER A 83 27.32 2.25 12.37
CA SER A 83 28.54 2.80 13.02
C SER A 83 28.76 2.28 14.44
N ASP A 84 27.68 1.95 15.15
CA ASP A 84 27.74 1.32 16.48
C ASP A 84 27.97 -0.21 16.42
N SER A 85 28.10 -0.78 15.21
CA SER A 85 28.26 -2.20 14.93
C SER A 85 27.12 -3.11 15.42
N ASN A 86 25.98 -2.54 15.81
CA ASN A 86 24.86 -3.30 16.35
C ASN A 86 24.02 -3.99 15.28
N PHE A 87 23.93 -3.42 14.07
CA PHE A 87 23.07 -3.93 13.00
C PHE A 87 23.84 -4.15 11.71
N HIS A 88 23.39 -5.14 10.94
CA HIS A 88 23.76 -5.36 9.55
C HIS A 88 22.65 -4.86 8.64
N ILE A 89 22.98 -3.99 7.69
CA ILE A 89 22.08 -3.57 6.61
C ILE A 89 22.31 -4.44 5.38
N ALA A 90 21.23 -4.81 4.68
CA ALA A 90 21.27 -5.54 3.43
C ALA A 90 20.14 -5.11 2.49
N SER A 91 20.43 -5.09 1.19
CA SER A 91 19.43 -5.00 0.13
C SER A 91 19.93 -5.72 -1.11
N ASP A 92 19.03 -6.43 -1.78
CA ASP A 92 19.32 -7.11 -3.05
C ASP A 92 19.04 -6.23 -4.27
N SER A 93 18.40 -5.07 -4.10
CA SER A 93 17.99 -4.19 -5.19
C SER A 93 17.98 -2.72 -4.79
N ILE A 94 19.12 -2.07 -5.01
CA ILE A 94 19.31 -0.63 -4.90
C ILE A 94 19.33 -0.02 -6.30
N VAL A 95 18.45 0.95 -6.54
CA VAL A 95 18.46 1.76 -7.77
C VAL A 95 18.96 3.15 -7.41
N ILE A 96 19.99 3.65 -8.09
CA ILE A 96 20.51 5.01 -7.88
C ILE A 96 19.79 5.97 -8.82
N HIS A 97 19.28 7.09 -8.30
CA HIS A 97 18.54 8.08 -9.08
C HIS A 97 19.32 9.38 -9.31
N GLU A 98 20.20 9.77 -8.40
CA GLU A 98 20.89 11.05 -8.49
C GLU A 98 22.31 10.95 -7.93
N ILE A 99 23.22 11.73 -8.53
CA ILE A 99 24.61 11.87 -8.09
C ILE A 99 24.84 13.34 -7.77
N GLN A 100 25.01 13.65 -6.48
CA GLN A 100 25.37 15.00 -6.01
C GLN A 100 26.71 14.94 -5.31
N SER A 101 27.77 15.50 -5.92
CA SER A 101 29.08 15.64 -5.24
C SER A 101 29.63 14.37 -4.57
N ARG A 102 29.51 13.21 -5.24
CA ARG A 102 29.87 11.86 -4.76
C ARG A 102 28.94 11.24 -3.70
N VAL A 103 27.82 11.89 -3.43
CA VAL A 103 26.68 11.30 -2.73
C VAL A 103 25.74 10.71 -3.78
N TYR A 104 25.48 9.42 -3.68
CA TYR A 104 24.55 8.70 -4.53
C TYR A 104 23.24 8.52 -3.76
N LEU A 105 22.15 9.05 -4.31
CA LEU A 105 20.82 8.91 -3.72
C LEU A 105 20.17 7.64 -4.28
N ALA A 106 19.84 6.71 -3.38
CA ALA A 106 19.05 5.55 -3.73
C ALA A 106 17.58 5.92 -3.89
N SER A 107 16.89 5.18 -4.76
CA SER A 107 15.45 5.23 -4.93
C SER A 107 14.76 4.88 -3.63
N SER A 108 13.66 5.54 -3.32
CA SER A 108 12.72 5.06 -2.31
C SER A 108 12.05 3.73 -2.69
N ARG A 109 12.31 3.21 -3.90
CA ARG A 109 11.86 1.90 -4.40
C ARG A 109 12.70 0.69 -3.95
N SER A 110 13.65 0.92 -3.05
CA SER A 110 14.55 -0.12 -2.58
C SER A 110 14.11 -0.72 -1.26
N ASP A 111 13.85 -2.03 -1.23
CA ASP A 111 13.56 -2.72 0.02
C ASP A 111 14.86 -2.91 0.83
N LEU A 112 14.82 -2.58 2.12
CA LEU A 112 15.99 -2.64 3.01
C LEU A 112 15.69 -3.54 4.21
N ILE A 113 16.64 -4.39 4.57
CA ILE A 113 16.60 -5.20 5.79
C ILE A 113 17.77 -4.79 6.68
N ILE A 114 17.49 -4.41 7.92
CA ILE A 114 18.51 -4.04 8.92
C ILE A 114 18.32 -4.93 10.14
N LYS A 115 19.28 -5.80 10.44
CA LYS A 115 19.11 -6.84 11.48
C LYS A 115 20.35 -7.05 12.33
N LYS A 116 20.16 -7.41 13.60
CA LYS A 116 21.24 -7.89 14.49
C LYS A 116 21.68 -9.29 14.05
N SER A 117 22.87 -9.76 14.45
CA SER A 117 23.38 -11.07 14.02
C SER A 117 22.71 -12.26 14.73
N ILE A 118 22.33 -12.10 16.01
CA ILE A 118 21.66 -13.12 16.83
C ILE A 118 20.54 -12.45 17.60
N PHE A 119 19.30 -12.89 17.39
CA PHE A 119 18.12 -12.37 18.08
C PHE A 119 16.97 -13.38 18.06
N SER A 120 16.05 -13.24 19.01
CA SER A 120 14.75 -13.91 18.98
C SER A 120 13.68 -12.84 18.99
N ILE A 121 12.87 -12.78 17.94
CA ILE A 121 11.75 -11.84 17.86
C ILE A 121 10.64 -12.35 18.76
N LYS A 122 10.20 -11.51 19.71
CA LYS A 122 9.06 -11.76 20.59
C LYS A 122 7.83 -10.95 20.21
N SER A 123 7.99 -9.84 19.52
CA SER A 123 6.88 -9.07 18.95
C SER A 123 7.28 -8.39 17.66
N ILE A 124 6.29 -8.17 16.80
CA ILE A 124 6.43 -7.40 15.57
C ILE A 124 5.55 -6.16 15.64
N ARG A 125 6.06 -5.05 15.14
CA ARG A 125 5.35 -3.77 14.99
C ARG A 125 5.42 -3.32 13.54
N ALA A 126 4.27 -3.27 12.87
CA ALA A 126 4.18 -2.79 11.50
C ALA A 126 3.58 -1.38 11.46
N HIS A 127 4.33 -0.44 10.91
CA HIS A 127 3.93 0.95 10.76
C HIS A 127 3.10 1.08 9.49
N LEU A 128 1.81 1.36 9.64
CA LEU A 128 0.85 1.38 8.55
C LEU A 128 0.74 2.77 7.96
N LEU A 129 1.02 2.87 6.66
CA LEU A 129 0.84 4.08 5.87
C LEU A 129 -0.65 4.29 5.57
N ASN A 130 -1.12 5.53 5.67
CA ASN A 130 -2.46 6.03 5.31
C ASN A 130 -3.65 5.38 6.04
N PHE A 131 -3.43 4.47 6.96
CA PHE A 131 -4.50 3.91 7.77
C PHE A 131 -4.91 4.89 8.87
N ASP A 132 -6.13 5.42 8.81
CA ASP A 132 -6.65 6.35 9.82
C ASP A 132 -8.13 6.10 10.13
N PRO A 133 -8.46 5.04 10.88
CA PRO A 133 -9.84 4.76 11.25
C PRO A 133 -10.37 5.86 12.19
N LEU A 134 -11.65 6.19 12.05
CA LEU A 134 -12.33 7.18 12.93
C LEU A 134 -12.22 6.85 14.41
N LEU A 135 -12.29 5.57 14.76
CA LEU A 135 -12.08 5.07 16.13
C LEU A 135 -10.88 4.13 16.13
N ILE A 136 -10.09 4.18 17.21
CA ILE A 136 -9.00 3.21 17.40
C ILE A 136 -9.64 1.81 17.39
N PRO A 137 -9.26 0.91 16.47
CA PRO A 137 -9.88 -0.39 16.36
C PRO A 137 -9.65 -1.22 17.63
N GLY A 138 -10.55 -2.15 17.92
CA GLY A 138 -10.24 -3.24 18.84
C GLY A 138 -9.24 -4.22 18.25
N ASP A 139 -8.87 -5.20 19.05
CA ASP A 139 -8.01 -6.29 18.61
C ASP A 139 -8.65 -7.07 17.45
N VAL A 140 -7.79 -7.56 16.56
CA VAL A 140 -8.19 -8.36 15.40
C VAL A 140 -7.54 -9.72 15.51
N GLU A 141 -8.34 -10.76 15.29
CA GLU A 141 -7.83 -12.10 15.07
C GLU A 141 -7.73 -12.36 13.57
N PHE A 142 -6.60 -12.86 13.12
CA PHE A 142 -6.37 -13.26 11.74
C PHE A 142 -5.40 -14.43 11.70
N ASN A 143 -5.77 -15.51 11.00
CA ASN A 143 -4.98 -16.74 10.91
C ASN A 143 -4.61 -17.33 12.29
N GLY A 144 -5.49 -17.16 13.28
CA GLY A 144 -5.27 -17.63 14.65
C GLY A 144 -4.29 -16.79 15.48
N LYS A 145 -3.84 -15.64 14.95
CA LYS A 145 -2.96 -14.69 15.64
C LYS A 145 -3.74 -13.44 16.02
N SER A 146 -3.36 -12.81 17.13
CA SER A 146 -3.96 -11.56 17.59
C SER A 146 -3.10 -10.36 17.17
N PHE A 147 -3.76 -9.33 16.65
CA PHE A 147 -3.14 -8.09 16.22
C PHE A 147 -3.81 -6.89 16.89
N HIS A 148 -3.00 -5.97 17.39
CA HIS A 148 -3.41 -4.82 18.17
C HIS A 148 -3.08 -3.53 17.41
N PHE A 149 -4.05 -2.62 17.30
CA PHE A 149 -3.83 -1.32 16.70
C PHE A 149 -3.47 -0.28 17.74
N ARG A 150 -2.37 0.44 17.50
CA ARG A 150 -1.90 1.55 18.34
C ARG A 150 -1.69 2.78 17.48
N ARG A 151 -2.04 3.97 17.98
CA ARG A 151 -1.66 5.23 17.31
C ARG A 151 -0.17 5.46 17.45
N GLN A 152 0.43 6.07 16.43
CA GLN A 152 1.79 6.60 16.51
C GLN A 152 1.86 7.71 17.58
N GLU A 153 3.04 7.89 18.18
CA GLU A 153 3.28 8.97 19.14
C GLU A 153 3.03 10.34 18.49
N ASN A 154 3.51 10.52 17.26
CA ASN A 154 3.38 11.76 16.49
C ASN A 154 2.08 11.85 15.66
N TYR A 155 1.02 11.13 16.04
CA TYR A 155 -0.22 11.04 15.25
C TYR A 155 -0.82 12.41 14.91
N ILE A 156 -0.87 13.33 15.89
CA ILE A 156 -1.51 14.64 15.73
C ILE A 156 -0.70 15.51 14.77
N GLU A 157 0.62 15.50 14.91
CA GLU A 157 1.58 16.28 14.13
C GLU A 157 1.61 15.78 12.69
N THR A 158 1.72 14.47 12.46
CA THR A 158 1.69 13.87 11.12
C THR A 158 0.38 14.16 10.41
N LEU A 159 -0.76 13.96 11.09
CA LEU A 159 -2.07 14.27 10.51
C LEU A 159 -2.22 15.78 10.19
N SER A 160 -1.67 16.65 11.04
CA SER A 160 -1.69 18.10 10.82
C SER A 160 -0.84 18.50 9.61
N ALA A 161 0.35 17.92 9.45
CA ALA A 161 1.21 18.12 8.28
C ALA A 161 0.54 17.63 6.99
N MET A 162 -0.18 16.50 7.04
CA MET A 162 -0.97 15.99 5.90
C MET A 162 -2.11 16.94 5.53
N LYS A 163 -2.87 17.44 6.52
CA LYS A 163 -3.94 18.44 6.31
C LYS A 163 -3.41 19.76 5.76
N ALA A 164 -2.24 20.19 6.23
CA ALA A 164 -1.52 21.37 5.73
C ALA A 164 -0.87 21.16 4.34
N ARG A 165 -1.02 19.96 3.75
CA ARG A 165 -0.43 19.56 2.46
C ARG A 165 1.11 19.59 2.43
N GLN A 166 1.75 19.52 3.59
CA GLN A 166 3.20 19.34 3.72
C GLN A 166 3.60 17.88 3.51
N LEU A 167 2.69 16.95 3.80
CA LEU A 167 2.82 15.52 3.51
C LEU A 167 1.66 15.07 2.61
N HIS A 168 1.96 14.25 1.61
CA HIS A 168 0.93 13.65 0.76
C HIS A 168 0.32 12.39 1.38
N GLN A 169 1.08 11.68 2.20
CA GLN A 169 0.72 10.44 2.86
C GLN A 169 1.40 10.39 4.23
N GLY A 170 1.01 9.48 5.11
CA GLY A 170 1.60 9.44 6.45
C GLY A 170 1.34 8.17 7.23
N CYS A 171 2.30 7.80 8.08
CA CYS A 171 2.16 6.74 9.06
C CYS A 171 1.49 7.23 10.32
N LEU A 172 0.31 6.68 10.59
CA LEU A 172 -0.57 7.14 11.66
C LEU A 172 -0.80 6.06 12.73
N TYR A 173 -0.67 4.79 12.35
CA TYR A 173 -0.92 3.65 13.23
C TYR A 173 0.18 2.60 13.12
N ILE A 174 0.30 1.82 14.19
CA ILE A 174 1.12 0.62 14.32
C ILE A 174 0.17 -0.56 14.51
N LEU A 175 0.42 -1.63 13.77
CA LEU A 175 -0.17 -2.94 13.99
C LEU A 175 0.86 -3.82 14.72
N GLU A 176 0.54 -4.21 15.95
CA GLU A 176 1.45 -4.95 16.82
C GLU A 176 0.93 -6.37 17.08
N SER A 177 1.84 -7.34 17.14
CA SER A 177 1.50 -8.71 17.48
C SER A 177 2.65 -9.38 18.22
N SER A 178 2.31 -10.18 19.24
CA SER A 178 3.26 -11.04 19.93
C SER A 178 3.57 -12.26 19.06
N VAL A 179 4.84 -12.48 18.78
CA VAL A 179 5.32 -13.65 18.05
C VAL A 179 5.39 -14.82 19.02
N GLY A 180 4.41 -15.73 18.89
CA GLY A 180 4.40 -17.02 19.59
C GLY A 180 5.39 -18.02 18.98
N ASP A 181 5.04 -19.31 18.97
CA ASP A 181 5.92 -20.39 18.50
C ASP A 181 6.13 -20.45 16.97
N SER A 182 5.42 -19.59 16.21
CA SER A 182 5.54 -19.52 14.75
C SER A 182 6.71 -18.65 14.32
N SER A 183 7.27 -18.90 13.13
CA SER A 183 8.25 -17.98 12.52
C SER A 183 7.65 -16.58 12.37
N TYR A 184 8.45 -15.55 12.61
CA TYR A 184 8.05 -14.15 12.38
C TYR A 184 7.68 -13.91 10.90
N ASP A 185 8.25 -14.67 9.95
CA ASP A 185 7.91 -14.58 8.52
C ASP A 185 6.41 -14.80 8.26
N ALA A 186 5.80 -15.74 8.99
CA ALA A 186 4.37 -16.00 8.88
C ALA A 186 3.53 -14.82 9.39
N TYR A 187 4.06 -13.99 10.29
CA TYR A 187 3.38 -12.75 10.72
C TYR A 187 3.56 -11.64 9.68
N LEU A 188 4.70 -11.58 8.97
CA LEU A 188 4.90 -10.61 7.88
C LEU A 188 3.85 -10.79 6.78
N ASP A 189 3.63 -12.04 6.37
CA ASP A 189 2.61 -12.44 5.39
C ASP A 189 1.19 -12.01 5.81
N ASP A 190 0.88 -12.17 7.10
CA ASP A 190 -0.42 -11.83 7.65
C ASP A 190 -0.61 -10.31 7.76
N ILE A 191 0.42 -9.57 8.17
CA ILE A 191 0.42 -8.11 8.22
C ILE A 191 0.20 -7.52 6.82
N GLU A 192 0.88 -8.07 5.82
CA GLU A 192 0.71 -7.62 4.44
C GLU A 192 -0.72 -7.89 3.95
N SER A 193 -1.24 -9.10 4.20
CA SER A 193 -2.61 -9.47 3.86
C SER A 193 -3.64 -8.57 4.55
N LEU A 194 -3.45 -8.31 5.84
CA LEU A 194 -4.30 -7.39 6.61
C LEU A 194 -4.25 -5.97 6.03
N SER A 195 -3.09 -5.47 5.64
CA SER A 195 -2.95 -4.12 5.05
C SER A 195 -3.75 -3.97 3.75
N TRP A 196 -3.73 -5.00 2.90
CA TRP A 196 -4.59 -5.05 1.71
C TRP A 196 -6.08 -5.12 2.05
N ILE A 197 -6.47 -5.90 3.06
CA ILE A 197 -7.86 -5.96 3.53
C ILE A 197 -8.32 -4.60 4.06
N LEU A 198 -7.48 -3.94 4.87
CA LEU A 198 -7.75 -2.61 5.40
C LEU A 198 -7.89 -1.57 4.29
N SER A 199 -7.12 -1.71 3.20
CA SER A 199 -7.23 -0.85 2.02
C SER A 199 -8.64 -0.83 1.43
N LEU A 200 -9.35 -1.97 1.46
CA LEU A 200 -10.75 -2.04 1.04
C LEU A 200 -11.69 -1.31 2.01
N THR A 201 -11.39 -1.32 3.31
CA THR A 201 -12.24 -0.66 4.32
C THR A 201 -12.21 0.85 4.25
N GLN A 202 -11.14 1.42 3.66
CA GLN A 202 -10.94 2.86 3.54
C GLN A 202 -10.85 3.37 2.09
N LEU A 203 -11.01 2.50 1.08
CA LEU A 203 -10.74 2.80 -0.34
C LEU A 203 -9.42 3.55 -0.56
N GLN A 204 -8.41 3.20 0.24
CA GLN A 204 -7.12 3.87 0.32
C GLN A 204 -6.02 2.81 0.29
N SER A 205 -4.96 3.05 -0.47
CA SER A 205 -3.76 2.22 -0.40
C SER A 205 -3.10 2.29 0.98
N ILE A 206 -3.19 1.18 1.72
CA ILE A 206 -2.60 0.96 3.03
C ILE A 206 -1.54 -0.13 2.91
N ALA A 207 -0.34 0.15 3.42
CA ALA A 207 0.77 -0.78 3.40
C ALA A 207 1.64 -0.64 4.65
N PRO A 208 2.32 -1.73 5.07
CA PRO A 208 3.36 -1.65 6.08
C PRO A 208 4.65 -1.11 5.41
N ILE A 209 5.08 0.09 5.79
CA ILE A 209 6.32 0.70 5.22
C ILE A 209 7.56 0.44 6.07
N LEU A 210 7.35 0.13 7.36
CA LEU A 210 8.38 -0.24 8.32
C LEU A 210 7.83 -1.35 9.19
N ILE A 211 8.60 -2.43 9.32
CA ILE A 211 8.32 -3.50 10.25
C ILE A 211 9.49 -3.60 11.21
N GLU A 212 9.22 -3.51 12.50
CA GLU A 212 10.18 -3.67 13.58
C GLU A 212 9.99 -5.03 14.24
N GLY A 213 11.07 -5.81 14.35
CA GLY A 213 11.12 -6.98 15.22
C GLY A 213 11.77 -6.61 16.54
N VAL A 214 11.10 -6.96 17.64
CA VAL A 214 11.51 -6.61 19.00
C VAL A 214 11.74 -7.89 19.81
N ASP A 215 12.80 -7.93 20.59
CA ASP A 215 13.17 -9.08 21.43
C ASP A 215 12.44 -9.10 22.79
N SER A 216 12.80 -10.05 23.66
CA SER A 216 12.21 -10.21 24.99
C SER A 216 12.50 -9.07 25.96
N GLU A 217 13.53 -8.27 25.71
CA GLU A 217 13.91 -7.13 26.53
C GLU A 217 13.25 -5.83 26.03
N GLY A 218 12.47 -5.90 24.95
CA GLY A 218 11.85 -4.75 24.33
C GLY A 218 12.79 -3.97 23.40
N VAL A 219 13.95 -4.55 23.04
CA VAL A 219 14.93 -3.91 22.17
C VAL A 219 14.66 -4.29 20.72
N THR A 220 14.67 -3.30 19.83
CA THR A 220 14.53 -3.55 18.39
C THR A 220 15.76 -4.29 17.85
N CYS A 221 15.54 -5.38 17.14
CA CYS A 221 16.57 -6.25 16.58
C CYS A 221 16.45 -6.44 15.06
N LEU A 222 15.35 -6.00 14.46
CA LEU A 222 15.08 -6.08 13.03
C LEU A 222 14.31 -4.84 12.58
N TYR A 223 14.69 -4.29 11.42
CA TYR A 223 13.89 -3.37 10.63
C TYR A 223 13.75 -3.92 9.22
N ILE A 224 12.54 -3.95 8.69
CA ILE A 224 12.25 -4.19 7.27
C ILE A 224 11.58 -2.93 6.75
N ILE A 225 12.22 -2.26 5.80
CA ILE A 225 11.68 -1.10 5.11
C ILE A 225 11.22 -1.57 3.74
N SER A 226 9.95 -1.35 3.45
CA SER A 226 9.36 -1.70 2.17
C SER A 226 9.04 -0.45 1.39
N SER A 227 9.38 -0.47 0.11
CA SER A 227 8.98 0.57 -0.81
C SER A 227 7.48 0.49 -1.10
N PHE A 228 6.82 1.65 -1.12
CA PHE A 228 5.40 1.70 -1.45
C PHE A 228 5.04 2.99 -2.17
N ASP A 229 4.69 2.86 -3.46
CA ASP A 229 4.12 3.95 -4.24
C ASP A 229 2.62 4.08 -3.91
N GLY A 230 2.35 4.70 -2.77
CA GLY A 230 1.00 4.99 -2.31
C GLY A 230 0.35 6.19 -3.02
N PHE A 231 -0.98 6.28 -2.92
CA PHE A 231 -1.70 7.49 -3.30
C PHE A 231 -1.73 8.49 -2.16
N ARG A 232 -2.02 9.74 -2.52
CA ARG A 232 -2.31 10.78 -1.54
C ARG A 232 -3.35 10.29 -0.53
N TYR A 233 -3.13 10.61 0.74
CA TYR A 233 -4.07 10.34 1.79
C TYR A 233 -5.41 11.02 1.51
N HIS A 234 -6.45 10.21 1.44
CA HIS A 234 -7.83 10.63 1.45
C HIS A 234 -8.61 9.74 2.41
N LYS A 235 -9.21 10.34 3.44
CA LYS A 235 -10.00 9.59 4.40
C LYS A 235 -11.35 9.19 3.81
N CYS A 236 -11.62 7.89 3.67
CA CYS A 236 -12.88 7.35 3.14
C CYS A 236 -13.32 6.09 3.92
N ASP A 237 -13.84 6.24 5.13
CA ASP A 237 -14.24 5.08 5.94
C ASP A 237 -15.53 4.41 5.45
N LEU A 238 -15.42 3.17 4.96
CA LEU A 238 -16.59 2.39 4.56
C LEU A 238 -17.23 1.65 5.73
N LEU A 239 -16.50 1.28 6.77
CA LEU A 239 -17.09 0.56 7.88
C LEU A 239 -17.85 1.50 8.83
N ARG A 240 -18.82 0.95 9.56
CA ARG A 240 -19.54 1.71 10.59
C ARG A 240 -18.58 2.22 11.66
N GLN A 241 -18.94 3.35 12.26
CA GLN A 241 -18.16 4.00 13.33
C GLN A 241 -18.36 3.27 14.67
N LYS A 242 -17.91 2.01 14.77
CA LYS A 242 -17.82 1.27 16.03
C LYS A 242 -16.43 0.68 16.18
N LYS A 243 -15.95 0.62 17.44
CA LYS A 243 -14.61 0.13 17.79
C LYS A 243 -14.29 -1.26 17.20
N ASN A 244 -15.29 -2.14 17.13
CA ASN A 244 -15.14 -3.52 16.68
C ASN A 244 -15.45 -3.75 15.19
N SER A 245 -15.80 -2.71 14.42
CA SER A 245 -16.25 -2.90 13.03
C SER A 245 -15.17 -3.48 12.11
N ILE A 246 -13.91 -3.11 12.31
CA ILE A 246 -12.78 -3.69 11.55
C ILE A 246 -12.60 -5.17 11.92
N SER A 247 -12.62 -5.51 13.21
CA SER A 247 -12.53 -6.90 13.68
C SER A 247 -13.68 -7.76 13.17
N GLU A 248 -14.91 -7.24 13.18
CA GLU A 248 -16.09 -7.89 12.61
C GLU A 248 -15.94 -8.12 11.10
N PHE A 249 -15.43 -7.13 10.36
CA PHE A 249 -15.18 -7.23 8.93
C PHE A 249 -14.14 -8.29 8.62
N ILE A 250 -12.97 -8.23 9.27
CA ILE A 250 -11.86 -9.17 9.06
C ILE A 250 -12.30 -10.61 9.35
N ARG A 251 -12.97 -10.84 10.49
CA ARG A 251 -13.53 -12.16 10.83
C ARG A 251 -14.51 -12.68 9.79
N ALA A 252 -15.33 -11.81 9.20
CA ALA A 252 -16.30 -12.20 8.18
C ALA A 252 -15.65 -12.60 6.85
N VAL A 253 -14.50 -12.03 6.51
CA VAL A 253 -13.84 -12.23 5.20
C VAL A 253 -12.67 -13.20 5.23
N GLU A 254 -12.07 -13.44 6.40
CA GLU A 254 -10.84 -14.24 6.57
C GLU A 254 -10.92 -15.59 5.86
N ALA A 255 -11.98 -16.36 6.11
CA ALA A 255 -12.13 -17.71 5.55
C ALA A 255 -12.14 -17.74 4.02
N LYS A 256 -12.65 -16.69 3.37
CA LYS A 256 -12.62 -16.58 1.90
C LYS A 256 -11.26 -16.14 1.39
N ILE A 257 -10.67 -15.13 2.03
CA ILE A 257 -9.40 -14.54 1.59
C ILE A 257 -8.25 -15.56 1.67
N LYS A 258 -8.27 -16.47 2.65
CA LYS A 258 -7.31 -17.58 2.75
C LYS A 258 -7.20 -18.42 1.47
N ASN A 259 -8.29 -18.52 0.71
CA ASN A 259 -8.36 -19.33 -0.50
C ASN A 259 -8.14 -18.52 -1.78
N PHE A 260 -7.95 -17.20 -1.67
CA PHE A 260 -7.78 -16.33 -2.83
C PHE A 260 -6.32 -16.29 -3.29
N PRO A 261 -6.04 -16.39 -4.60
CA PRO A 261 -4.72 -16.10 -5.14
C PRO A 261 -4.26 -14.69 -4.75
N ARG A 262 -3.14 -14.59 -4.03
CA ARG A 262 -2.64 -13.32 -3.44
C ARG A 262 -2.49 -12.22 -4.50
N GLU A 263 -1.71 -12.46 -5.55
CA GLU A 263 -1.40 -11.44 -6.57
C GLU A 263 -2.64 -10.92 -7.31
N PRO A 264 -3.54 -11.78 -7.85
CA PRO A 264 -4.80 -11.30 -8.41
C PRO A 264 -5.69 -10.55 -7.41
N PHE A 265 -5.74 -10.98 -6.15
CA PHE A 265 -6.54 -10.28 -5.16
C PHE A 265 -5.99 -8.88 -4.86
N ARG A 266 -4.67 -8.75 -4.64
CA ARG A 266 -3.98 -7.48 -4.43
C ARG A 266 -4.15 -6.52 -5.60
N LYS A 267 -3.96 -7.02 -6.83
CA LYS A 267 -4.16 -6.23 -8.04
C LYS A 267 -5.61 -5.75 -8.19
N SER A 268 -6.60 -6.51 -7.71
CA SER A 268 -7.99 -6.06 -7.66
C SER A 268 -8.17 -4.90 -6.69
N ILE A 269 -7.63 -5.01 -5.48
CA ILE A 269 -7.69 -3.96 -4.46
C ILE A 269 -6.99 -2.69 -4.96
N HIS A 270 -5.85 -2.83 -5.64
CA HIS A 270 -5.14 -1.72 -6.28
C HIS A 270 -6.00 -0.96 -7.30
N TRP A 271 -6.72 -1.66 -8.17
CA TRP A 271 -7.62 -0.99 -9.12
C TRP A 271 -8.81 -0.32 -8.44
N ILE A 272 -9.37 -0.95 -7.41
CA ILE A 272 -10.48 -0.39 -6.63
C ILE A 272 -10.06 0.90 -5.91
N THR A 273 -8.89 0.89 -5.25
CA THR A 273 -8.33 2.07 -4.57
C THR A 273 -7.98 3.18 -5.57
N LYS A 274 -7.32 2.84 -6.69
CA LYS A 274 -7.08 3.77 -7.82
C LYS A 274 -8.36 4.41 -8.35
N ALA A 275 -9.45 3.65 -8.41
CA ALA A 275 -10.73 4.18 -8.87
C ALA A 275 -11.22 5.31 -7.96
N ALA A 276 -11.01 5.20 -6.64
CA ALA A 276 -11.48 6.16 -5.64
C ALA A 276 -10.59 7.42 -5.49
N GLN A 277 -9.29 7.32 -5.76
CA GLN A 277 -8.29 8.31 -5.30
C GLN A 277 -7.79 9.30 -6.36
N ASN A 278 -8.45 9.41 -7.52
CA ASN A 278 -8.03 10.33 -8.59
C ASN A 278 -8.82 11.64 -8.59
N ASP A 279 -8.19 12.75 -8.96
CA ASP A 279 -8.84 14.07 -9.01
C ASP A 279 -9.66 14.29 -10.29
N LEU A 280 -9.27 13.66 -11.42
CA LEU A 280 -9.92 13.83 -12.72
C LEU A 280 -11.03 12.78 -12.93
N VAL A 281 -12.22 13.23 -13.36
CA VAL A 281 -13.41 12.36 -13.48
C VAL A 281 -13.24 11.29 -14.56
N GLU A 282 -12.60 11.62 -15.69
CA GLU A 282 -12.32 10.70 -16.79
C GLU A 282 -11.35 9.59 -16.35
N VAL A 283 -10.36 9.94 -15.54
CA VAL A 283 -9.40 8.99 -14.98
C VAL A 283 -10.06 8.12 -13.91
N LYS A 284 -10.91 8.70 -13.06
CA LYS A 284 -11.78 7.97 -12.12
C LYS A 284 -12.62 6.93 -12.85
N TRP A 285 -13.31 7.30 -13.93
CA TRP A 285 -14.10 6.37 -14.75
C TRP A 285 -13.26 5.29 -15.40
N SER A 286 -12.11 5.65 -15.98
CA SER A 286 -11.18 4.69 -16.58
C SER A 286 -10.75 3.62 -15.57
N ASN A 287 -10.33 4.06 -14.37
CA ASN A 287 -9.93 3.17 -13.30
C ASN A 287 -11.10 2.34 -12.76
N LEU A 288 -12.32 2.91 -12.66
CA LEU A 288 -13.51 2.19 -12.22
C LEU A 288 -13.89 1.07 -13.22
N ILE A 289 -13.82 1.34 -14.51
CA ILE A 289 -14.04 0.35 -15.58
C ILE A 289 -13.02 -0.79 -15.46
N LEU A 290 -11.73 -0.46 -15.26
CA LEU A 290 -10.68 -1.46 -15.05
C LEU A 290 -10.88 -2.26 -13.76
N ALA A 291 -11.33 -1.62 -12.68
CA ALA A 291 -11.62 -2.27 -11.42
C ALA A 291 -12.78 -3.27 -11.56
N PHE A 292 -13.88 -2.91 -12.23
CA PHE A 292 -14.95 -3.84 -12.56
C PHE A 292 -14.46 -5.00 -13.42
N GLU A 293 -13.74 -4.69 -14.51
CA GLU A 293 -13.26 -5.68 -15.45
C GLU A 293 -12.36 -6.71 -14.76
N TYR A 294 -11.42 -6.24 -13.95
CA TYR A 294 -10.46 -7.08 -13.26
C TYR A 294 -11.11 -7.86 -12.12
N PHE A 295 -11.85 -7.19 -11.23
CA PHE A 295 -12.47 -7.84 -10.07
C PHE A 295 -13.54 -8.85 -10.44
N LEU A 296 -14.42 -8.53 -11.40
CA LEU A 296 -15.45 -9.48 -11.82
C LEU A 296 -14.85 -10.71 -12.49
N SER A 297 -13.79 -10.54 -13.28
CA SER A 297 -13.08 -11.68 -13.89
C SER A 297 -12.48 -12.56 -12.80
N PHE A 298 -11.77 -11.96 -11.84
CA PHE A 298 -11.24 -12.66 -10.67
C PHE A 298 -12.33 -13.40 -9.87
N TYR A 299 -13.44 -12.73 -9.56
CA TYR A 299 -14.54 -13.32 -8.81
C TYR A 299 -15.17 -14.50 -9.55
N LEU A 300 -15.41 -14.37 -10.85
CA LEU A 300 -15.99 -15.43 -11.67
C LEU A 300 -15.08 -16.67 -11.74
N GLU A 301 -13.77 -16.48 -11.83
CA GLU A 301 -12.81 -17.59 -11.82
C GLU A 301 -12.73 -18.24 -10.44
N VAL A 302 -12.41 -17.43 -9.42
CA VAL A 302 -12.01 -17.94 -8.10
C VAL A 302 -13.21 -18.35 -7.25
N SER A 303 -14.30 -17.60 -7.29
CA SER A 303 -15.47 -17.84 -6.44
C SER A 303 -16.61 -18.57 -7.14
N CYS A 304 -16.77 -18.39 -8.46
CA CYS A 304 -17.82 -19.05 -9.23
C CYS A 304 -17.31 -20.30 -9.98
N GLY A 305 -16.00 -20.54 -10.02
CA GLY A 305 -15.40 -21.75 -10.60
C GLY A 305 -15.37 -21.78 -12.12
N LEU A 306 -15.44 -20.61 -12.79
CA LEU A 306 -15.28 -20.55 -14.24
C LEU A 306 -13.80 -20.69 -14.63
N THR A 307 -13.56 -21.27 -15.79
CA THR A 307 -12.22 -21.29 -16.39
C THR A 307 -11.87 -19.93 -16.99
N SER A 308 -10.57 -19.63 -17.10
CA SER A 308 -10.12 -18.38 -17.75
C SER A 308 -10.57 -18.25 -19.20
N GLU A 309 -10.75 -19.36 -19.92
CA GLU A 309 -11.30 -19.33 -21.28
C GLU A 309 -12.78 -18.92 -21.31
N GLU A 310 -13.59 -19.42 -20.37
CA GLU A 310 -14.99 -19.03 -20.24
C GLU A 310 -15.11 -17.55 -19.89
N VAL A 311 -14.30 -17.06 -18.95
CA VAL A 311 -14.31 -15.64 -18.57
C VAL A 311 -13.86 -14.75 -19.72
N ARG A 312 -12.84 -15.15 -20.50
CA ARG A 312 -12.40 -14.41 -21.70
C ARG A 312 -13.45 -14.32 -22.80
N LYS A 313 -14.38 -15.29 -22.90
CA LYS A 313 -15.50 -15.24 -23.86
C LYS A 313 -16.55 -14.19 -23.47
N ILE A 314 -16.57 -13.75 -22.20
CA ILE A 314 -17.47 -12.71 -21.72
C ILE A 314 -16.85 -11.33 -22.03
N LYS A 315 -17.35 -10.66 -23.07
CA LYS A 315 -16.71 -9.48 -23.69
C LYS A 315 -17.01 -8.13 -23.03
N SER A 316 -17.93 -8.10 -22.06
CA SER A 316 -18.42 -6.84 -21.48
C SER A 316 -18.66 -6.94 -19.98
N ILE A 317 -18.53 -5.81 -19.29
CA ILE A 317 -18.77 -5.69 -17.84
C ILE A 317 -20.21 -6.07 -17.52
N GLU A 318 -21.18 -5.66 -18.35
CA GLU A 318 -22.60 -5.98 -18.20
C GLU A 318 -22.85 -7.48 -18.22
N GLN A 319 -22.23 -8.21 -19.15
CA GLN A 319 -22.34 -9.67 -19.21
C GLN A 319 -21.68 -10.32 -17.99
N LYS A 320 -20.56 -9.78 -17.51
CA LYS A 320 -19.90 -10.26 -16.27
C LYS A 320 -20.76 -9.99 -15.04
N LEU A 321 -21.38 -8.81 -14.94
CA LEU A 321 -22.33 -8.46 -13.89
C LEU A 321 -23.54 -9.39 -13.91
N LYS A 322 -24.15 -9.63 -15.07
CA LYS A 322 -25.25 -10.60 -15.21
C LYS A 322 -24.86 -11.99 -14.74
N LYS A 323 -23.67 -12.45 -15.16
CA LYS A 323 -23.13 -13.75 -14.76
C LYS A 323 -22.95 -13.77 -13.24
N ALA A 324 -22.19 -12.85 -12.67
CA ALA A 324 -21.94 -12.74 -11.23
C ALA A 324 -23.25 -12.61 -10.41
N ASN A 325 -24.25 -11.89 -10.92
CA ASN A 325 -25.54 -11.72 -10.24
C ASN A 325 -26.34 -13.02 -10.13
N GLY A 326 -26.06 -14.04 -10.94
CA GLY A 326 -26.63 -15.39 -10.76
C GLY A 326 -26.28 -15.99 -9.39
N TRP A 327 -25.10 -15.66 -8.86
CA TRP A 327 -24.65 -16.06 -7.53
C TRP A 327 -24.97 -15.01 -6.46
N LEU A 328 -24.74 -13.73 -6.75
CA LEU A 328 -24.88 -12.64 -5.78
C LEU A 328 -26.33 -12.23 -5.50
N ARG A 329 -27.21 -12.30 -6.51
CA ARG A 329 -28.66 -12.07 -6.44
C ARG A 329 -29.10 -10.76 -5.77
N PHE A 330 -28.36 -9.68 -5.97
CA PHE A 330 -28.72 -8.36 -5.42
C PHE A 330 -28.56 -7.20 -6.39
N ILE A 331 -27.87 -7.39 -7.53
CA ILE A 331 -27.55 -6.31 -8.47
C ILE A 331 -28.83 -5.93 -9.23
N PRO A 332 -29.30 -4.67 -9.14
CA PRO A 332 -30.50 -4.21 -9.84
C PRO A 332 -30.37 -4.29 -11.37
N GLU A 333 -31.48 -4.56 -12.06
CA GLU A 333 -31.50 -4.74 -13.52
C GLU A 333 -31.01 -3.52 -14.30
N ILE A 334 -31.20 -2.30 -13.77
CA ILE A 334 -30.73 -1.07 -14.39
C ILE A 334 -29.21 -1.05 -14.59
N TYR A 335 -28.43 -1.73 -13.76
CA TYR A 335 -26.98 -1.83 -13.89
C TYR A 335 -26.54 -3.01 -14.78
N LEU A 336 -27.49 -3.82 -15.26
CA LEU A 336 -27.25 -4.96 -16.14
C LEU A 336 -27.52 -4.61 -17.61
N ASN A 337 -28.00 -3.41 -17.91
CA ASN A 337 -28.20 -2.92 -19.27
C ASN A 337 -26.88 -2.36 -19.85
N GLU A 338 -26.85 -2.03 -21.15
CA GLU A 338 -25.65 -1.54 -21.84
C GLU A 338 -25.34 -0.04 -21.59
N LYS A 339 -25.89 0.58 -20.52
CA LYS A 339 -25.69 2.01 -20.22
C LYS A 339 -24.20 2.32 -20.03
N LEU A 340 -23.51 1.58 -19.16
CA LEU A 340 -22.08 1.76 -18.88
C LEU A 340 -21.23 1.68 -20.17
N ARG A 341 -21.49 0.70 -21.02
CA ARG A 341 -20.78 0.56 -22.30
C ARG A 341 -21.08 1.69 -23.28
N LYS A 342 -22.35 2.00 -23.53
CA LYS A 342 -22.76 2.91 -24.62
C LYS A 342 -22.52 4.37 -24.28
N GLU A 343 -22.82 4.78 -23.06
CA GLU A 343 -22.85 6.20 -22.67
C GLU A 343 -21.56 6.65 -21.98
N ILE A 344 -20.76 5.73 -21.45
CA ILE A 344 -19.57 6.07 -20.65
C ILE A 344 -18.31 5.51 -21.30
N ARG A 345 -18.18 4.17 -21.35
CA ARG A 345 -16.97 3.51 -21.85
C ARG A 345 -16.67 3.90 -23.29
N ASN A 346 -17.60 3.69 -24.22
CA ASN A 346 -17.33 3.93 -25.63
C ASN A 346 -16.94 5.39 -25.91
N PRO A 347 -17.67 6.41 -25.42
CA PRO A 347 -17.22 7.81 -25.52
C PRO A 347 -15.83 8.03 -24.92
N LEU A 348 -15.61 7.62 -23.67
CA LEU A 348 -14.33 7.82 -22.98
C LEU A 348 -13.13 7.24 -23.75
N PHE A 349 -13.24 6.00 -24.25
CA PHE A 349 -12.12 5.32 -24.91
C PHE A 349 -11.92 5.70 -26.38
N HIS A 350 -12.94 6.26 -27.05
CA HIS A 350 -12.83 6.67 -28.46
C HIS A 350 -12.60 8.16 -28.64
N SER A 351 -13.13 9.01 -27.76
CA SER A 351 -12.99 10.47 -27.83
C SER A 351 -12.24 11.10 -26.66
N GLY A 352 -11.90 10.34 -25.62
CA GLY A 352 -11.18 10.85 -24.43
C GLY A 352 -12.07 11.56 -23.40
N GLU A 353 -13.34 11.79 -23.73
CA GLU A 353 -14.30 12.58 -22.95
C GLU A 353 -15.71 11.97 -23.04
N ILE A 354 -16.55 12.25 -22.03
CA ILE A 354 -17.92 11.74 -21.91
C ILE A 354 -18.91 12.90 -22.12
N PHE A 355 -19.25 13.17 -23.38
CA PHE A 355 -20.07 14.32 -23.76
C PHE A 355 -21.58 14.13 -23.62
N SER A 356 -22.03 12.88 -23.54
CA SER A 356 -23.46 12.54 -23.59
C SER A 356 -24.19 12.76 -22.26
N ILE A 357 -23.46 13.04 -21.18
CA ILE A 357 -23.99 13.14 -19.83
C ILE A 357 -23.49 14.47 -19.22
N PRO A 358 -24.36 15.31 -18.65
CA PRO A 358 -23.94 16.48 -17.88
C PRO A 358 -22.95 16.11 -16.76
N PHE A 359 -22.00 16.99 -16.46
CA PHE A 359 -20.93 16.68 -15.50
C PHE A 359 -21.45 16.26 -14.11
N GLU A 360 -22.47 16.94 -13.57
CA GLU A 360 -23.05 16.60 -12.27
C GLU A 360 -23.65 15.18 -12.27
N GLU A 361 -24.45 14.85 -13.28
CA GLU A 361 -25.01 13.50 -13.45
C GLU A 361 -23.90 12.46 -13.64
N LEU A 362 -22.82 12.81 -14.33
CA LEU A 362 -21.67 11.92 -14.53
C LEU A 362 -20.96 11.59 -13.22
N VAL A 363 -20.85 12.56 -12.31
CA VAL A 363 -20.25 12.37 -10.98
C VAL A 363 -21.16 11.53 -10.09
N ASP A 364 -22.46 11.80 -10.07
CA ASP A 364 -23.43 10.99 -9.32
C ASP A 364 -23.40 9.53 -9.77
N LEU A 365 -23.44 9.33 -11.10
CA LEU A 365 -23.37 8.00 -11.70
C LEU A 365 -22.06 7.29 -11.36
N TYR A 366 -20.93 8.01 -11.32
CA TYR A 366 -19.65 7.45 -10.90
C TYR A 366 -19.74 6.90 -9.47
N TYR A 367 -20.29 7.65 -8.53
CA TYR A 367 -20.41 7.21 -7.15
C TYR A 367 -21.43 6.08 -6.96
N GLU A 368 -22.49 6.03 -7.78
CA GLU A 368 -23.41 4.87 -7.83
C GLU A 368 -22.67 3.60 -8.25
N PHE A 369 -21.88 3.66 -9.31
CA PHE A 369 -21.11 2.52 -9.81
C PHE A 369 -19.97 2.13 -8.86
N LEU A 370 -19.28 3.09 -8.24
CA LEU A 370 -18.29 2.81 -7.21
C LEU A 370 -18.92 2.10 -6.01
N ASP A 371 -20.08 2.58 -5.56
CA ASP A 371 -20.83 1.92 -4.49
C ASP A 371 -21.25 0.49 -4.89
N LEU A 372 -21.75 0.29 -6.11
CA LEU A 372 -22.07 -1.04 -6.63
C LEU A 372 -20.85 -1.97 -6.59
N LEU A 373 -19.68 -1.49 -7.05
CA LEU A 373 -18.43 -2.27 -7.01
C LEU A 373 -18.09 -2.67 -5.57
N VAL A 374 -18.15 -1.72 -4.62
CA VAL A 374 -17.91 -2.00 -3.20
C VAL A 374 -18.88 -3.06 -2.66
N ARG A 375 -20.18 -2.98 -2.99
CA ARG A 375 -21.17 -4.01 -2.59
C ARG A 375 -20.79 -5.39 -3.11
N ILE A 376 -20.41 -5.47 -4.38
CA ILE A 376 -20.01 -6.73 -5.03
C ILE A 376 -18.78 -7.29 -4.33
N VAL A 377 -17.77 -6.46 -4.07
CA VAL A 377 -16.55 -6.86 -3.35
C VAL A 377 -16.89 -7.37 -1.97
N PHE A 378 -17.61 -6.61 -1.14
CA PHE A 378 -17.93 -7.01 0.23
C PHE A 378 -18.75 -8.30 0.28
N ARG A 379 -19.78 -8.42 -0.58
CA ARG A 379 -20.61 -9.63 -0.65
C ARG A 379 -19.83 -10.84 -1.16
N SER A 380 -18.97 -10.65 -2.15
CA SER A 380 -18.12 -11.72 -2.68
C SER A 380 -17.16 -12.26 -1.62
N LEU A 381 -16.65 -11.38 -0.73
CA LEU A 381 -15.81 -11.73 0.41
C LEU A 381 -16.60 -12.34 1.58
N GLY A 382 -17.93 -12.33 1.54
CA GLY A 382 -18.78 -12.90 2.59
C GLY A 382 -19.24 -11.90 3.65
N TYR A 383 -18.88 -10.62 3.52
CA TYR A 383 -19.36 -9.59 4.44
C TYR A 383 -20.83 -9.25 4.16
N THR A 384 -21.67 -9.39 5.17
CA THR A 384 -23.12 -9.14 5.10
C THR A 384 -23.57 -7.94 5.96
N GLY A 385 -22.63 -7.31 6.67
CA GLY A 385 -22.89 -6.13 7.49
C GLY A 385 -23.24 -4.89 6.66
N LYS A 386 -23.69 -3.83 7.35
CA LYS A 386 -23.90 -2.53 6.70
C LYS A 386 -22.58 -1.76 6.65
N TYR A 387 -22.34 -1.11 5.52
CA TYR A 387 -21.22 -0.21 5.31
C TYR A 387 -21.73 1.16 4.85
N SER A 388 -20.91 2.18 5.02
CA SER A 388 -21.13 3.57 4.63
C SER A 388 -20.90 3.69 3.12
N SER A 389 -21.98 3.82 2.37
CA SER A 389 -21.97 3.89 0.90
C SER A 389 -21.18 5.10 0.37
N PRO A 390 -20.21 4.92 -0.55
CA PRO A 390 -19.54 6.04 -1.23
C PRO A 390 -20.53 7.04 -1.84
N PHE A 391 -21.60 6.56 -2.47
CA PHE A 391 -22.66 7.41 -3.01
C PHE A 391 -23.27 8.35 -1.96
N ARG A 392 -23.46 7.88 -0.72
CA ARG A 392 -23.96 8.75 0.37
C ARG A 392 -22.91 9.63 1.01
N GLN A 393 -21.64 9.25 0.93
CA GLN A 393 -20.53 10.01 1.51
C GLN A 393 -20.07 11.15 0.61
N PHE A 394 -20.16 10.96 -0.71
CA PHE A 394 -19.61 11.88 -1.70
C PHE A 394 -20.63 12.43 -2.71
N GLY A 395 -21.83 11.83 -2.79
CA GLY A 395 -22.93 12.29 -3.67
C GLY A 395 -23.69 13.51 -3.17
N THR A 396 -23.14 14.23 -2.18
CA THR A 396 -23.62 15.56 -1.81
C THR A 396 -22.45 16.53 -1.93
N PHE A 397 -22.34 17.20 -3.07
CA PHE A 397 -21.73 18.52 -3.07
C PHE A 397 -22.70 19.44 -2.33
N ASP A 398 -22.41 19.77 -1.07
CA ASP A 398 -22.74 21.11 -0.63
C ASP A 398 -21.77 22.03 -1.40
N VAL A 399 -22.31 22.72 -2.40
CA VAL A 399 -21.65 23.77 -3.20
C VAL A 399 -21.25 24.93 -2.30
#